data_AF-A0A8H3DVE5-F1
#
_entry.id   AF-A0A8H3DVE5-F1
#
_cell.length_a   1.000
_cell.length_b   1.000
_cell.length_c   1.000
_cell.angle_alpha   90.00
_cell.angle_beta   90.00
_cell.angle_gamma   90.00
#
_symmetry.space_group_name_H-M   'P 1'
#
loop_
_entity.id
_entity.type
_entity.pdbx_description
1 polymer ?
#
loop_
_entity_poly.entity_id
_entity_poly.type
_entity_poly.pdbx_seq_one_letter_code
_entity_poly.pdbx_strand_id
1 'polypeptide(L)'
;MSSLSLSPRWLGQLTTILSQNKGATTYALATVDTDGDFPIPRVRHIVHRSILTSHPARPILISTTDIRSPKAHQLRSHPSTSGPTGEVAWWIAESLVQFRILARVHVLPAPSHALHSEFPFNELSQNNGGDSGPDAPESAKDWEALRLRTFNKLSPAIRASFARPVPGSPLKNPADAEKWPQELPEQGKEKTEEQKEQVKEAVKNVALVVLEPLQVDLVELGVVPNRRTQWNFDGKQWDELPVVP
;
A
#
# COMPACT_ATOMS: atom_id res chain seq x y z
N MET A 1 -10.20 -35.76 2.90
CA MET A 1 -10.62 -34.47 2.32
C MET A 1 -9.48 -33.49 2.58
N SER A 2 -8.77 -33.09 1.53
CA SER A 2 -7.61 -32.19 1.64
C SER A 2 -8.08 -30.84 2.16
N SER A 3 -7.45 -30.34 3.22
CA SER A 3 -7.61 -28.97 3.68
C SER A 3 -7.22 -28.05 2.53
N LEU A 4 -8.20 -27.48 1.84
CA LEU A 4 -7.97 -26.42 0.86
C LEU A 4 -7.16 -25.32 1.55
N SER A 5 -5.99 -25.01 0.99
CA SER A 5 -5.23 -23.82 1.39
C SER A 5 -6.17 -22.62 1.32
N LEU A 6 -6.44 -21.99 2.47
CA LEU A 6 -7.23 -20.75 2.54
C LEU A 6 -6.52 -19.57 1.84
N SER A 7 -5.22 -19.71 1.54
CA SER A 7 -4.46 -18.71 0.81
C SER A 7 -4.93 -18.62 -0.65
N PRO A 8 -5.26 -17.42 -1.16
CA PRO A 8 -5.75 -17.26 -2.52
C PRO A 8 -4.68 -17.61 -3.55
N ARG A 9 -5.08 -18.31 -4.62
CA ARG A 9 -4.16 -18.75 -5.69
C ARG A 9 -3.44 -17.60 -6.39
N TRP A 10 -4.13 -16.46 -6.60
CA TRP A 10 -3.52 -15.28 -7.20
C TRP A 10 -2.32 -14.77 -6.38
N LEU A 11 -2.32 -14.95 -5.05
CA LEU A 11 -1.22 -14.54 -4.18
C LEU A 11 0.01 -15.41 -4.40
N GLY A 12 -0.19 -16.73 -4.55
CA GLY A 12 0.86 -17.66 -4.93
C GLY A 12 1.50 -17.26 -6.26
N GLN A 13 0.68 -16.95 -7.27
CA GLN A 13 1.18 -16.50 -8.57
C GLN A 13 1.94 -15.17 -8.47
N LEU A 14 1.36 -14.17 -7.81
CA LEU A 14 2.00 -12.87 -7.62
C LEU A 14 3.35 -13.01 -6.90
N THR A 15 3.40 -13.76 -5.80
CA THR A 15 4.65 -13.95 -5.03
C THR A 15 5.71 -14.72 -5.81
N THR A 16 5.33 -15.76 -6.56
CA THR A 16 6.26 -16.47 -7.46
C THR A 16 6.83 -15.52 -8.50
N ILE A 17 5.98 -14.74 -9.18
CA ILE A 17 6.41 -13.79 -10.21
C ILE A 17 7.34 -12.72 -9.60
N LEU A 18 6.97 -12.10 -8.47
CA LEU A 18 7.82 -11.09 -7.82
C LEU A 18 9.16 -11.66 -7.33
N SER A 19 9.23 -12.93 -6.95
CA SER A 19 10.49 -13.57 -6.54
C SER A 19 11.51 -13.66 -7.69
N GLN A 20 11.00 -13.78 -8.92
CA GLN A 20 11.77 -13.80 -10.17
C GLN A 20 12.03 -12.38 -10.69
N ASN A 21 11.16 -11.42 -10.33
CA ASN A 21 11.16 -10.04 -10.83
C ASN A 21 11.41 -9.04 -9.70
N LYS A 22 12.55 -9.13 -9.01
CA LYS A 22 12.82 -8.33 -7.79
C LYS A 22 12.77 -6.82 -7.99
N GLY A 23 12.94 -6.34 -9.22
CA GLY A 23 12.82 -4.92 -9.58
C GLY A 23 11.38 -4.41 -9.74
N ALA A 24 10.41 -5.31 -9.91
CA ALA A 24 9.00 -4.97 -10.16
C ALA A 24 8.27 -4.54 -8.89
N THR A 25 8.82 -3.56 -8.16
CA THR A 25 8.30 -3.11 -6.85
C THR A 25 7.32 -1.94 -6.94
N THR A 26 7.03 -1.46 -8.15
CA THR A 26 6.22 -0.24 -8.35
C THR A 26 5.00 -0.57 -9.18
N TYR A 27 3.85 -0.03 -8.78
CA TYR A 27 2.60 -0.18 -9.50
C TYR A 27 1.81 1.14 -9.52
N ALA A 28 0.94 1.30 -10.52
CA ALA A 28 0.07 2.45 -10.62
C ALA A 28 -1.15 2.25 -9.72
N LEU A 29 -1.44 3.20 -8.84
CA LEU A 29 -2.66 3.24 -8.04
C LEU A 29 -3.60 4.29 -8.64
N ALA A 30 -4.76 3.84 -9.11
CA ALA A 30 -5.88 4.68 -9.51
C ALA A 30 -6.81 4.94 -8.31
N THR A 31 -7.26 6.18 -8.18
CA THR A 31 -8.23 6.65 -7.18
C THR A 31 -9.19 7.61 -7.84
N VAL A 32 -10.28 7.97 -7.16
CA VAL A 32 -11.19 9.04 -7.59
C VAL A 32 -11.11 10.17 -6.57
N ASP A 33 -10.97 11.38 -7.08
CA ASP A 33 -11.07 12.63 -6.34
C ASP A 33 -12.53 13.08 -6.42
N THR A 34 -13.23 13.06 -5.29
CA THR A 34 -14.64 13.44 -5.22
C THR A 34 -14.85 14.81 -4.59
N ASP A 35 -13.77 15.53 -4.28
CA ASP A 35 -13.81 16.89 -3.77
C ASP A 35 -13.99 17.88 -4.94
N GLY A 36 -15.24 18.12 -5.32
CA GLY A 36 -15.63 19.04 -6.39
C GLY A 36 -16.99 18.71 -7.00
N ASP A 37 -17.37 19.45 -8.04
CA ASP A 37 -18.66 19.26 -8.72
C ASP A 37 -18.76 17.92 -9.47
N PHE A 38 -17.60 17.37 -9.86
CA PHE A 38 -17.51 16.14 -10.64
C PHE A 38 -16.42 15.22 -10.08
N PRO A 39 -16.63 13.89 -10.07
CA PRO A 39 -15.59 12.94 -9.72
C PRO A 39 -14.47 12.96 -10.77
N ILE A 40 -13.22 13.14 -10.34
CA ILE A 40 -12.05 13.18 -11.23
C ILE A 40 -11.17 11.96 -10.99
N PRO A 41 -10.88 11.12 -12.01
CA PRO A 41 -9.95 10.02 -11.86
C PRO A 41 -8.52 10.56 -11.67
N ARG A 42 -7.78 9.93 -10.75
CA ARG A 42 -6.39 10.28 -10.45
C ARG A 42 -5.54 9.02 -10.44
N VAL A 43 -4.32 9.13 -10.95
CA VAL A 43 -3.38 8.00 -11.01
C VAL A 43 -1.97 8.46 -10.68
N ARG A 44 -1.20 7.58 -10.05
CA ARG A 44 0.23 7.76 -9.76
C ARG A 44 0.87 6.42 -9.43
N HIS A 45 2.18 6.33 -9.55
CA HIS A 45 2.94 5.19 -9.07
C HIS A 45 3.13 5.23 -7.55
N ILE A 46 3.04 4.06 -6.92
CA ILE A 46 3.42 3.83 -5.53
C ILE A 46 4.27 2.56 -5.43
N VAL A 47 5.08 2.47 -4.38
CA VAL A 47 6.04 1.37 -4.21
C VAL A 47 5.46 0.33 -3.25
N HIS A 48 5.39 -0.92 -3.71
CA HIS A 48 5.13 -2.09 -2.89
C HIS A 48 6.17 -2.24 -1.78
N ARG A 49 5.73 -2.42 -0.53
CA ARG A 49 6.63 -2.58 0.63
C ARG A 49 6.59 -3.98 1.20
N SER A 50 5.41 -4.56 1.34
CA SER A 50 5.24 -5.91 1.86
C SER A 50 3.83 -6.43 1.60
N ILE A 51 3.66 -7.73 1.81
CA ILE A 51 2.37 -8.41 1.87
C ILE A 51 2.20 -8.92 3.30
N LEU A 52 1.06 -8.63 3.93
CA LEU A 52 0.66 -9.26 5.18
C LEU A 52 -0.28 -10.42 4.84
N THR A 53 0.02 -11.61 5.36
CA THR A 53 -0.77 -12.84 5.14
C THR A 53 -1.35 -13.38 6.44
N SER A 54 -1.58 -12.49 7.41
CA SER A 54 -2.11 -12.82 8.74
C SER A 54 -3.50 -13.46 8.66
N HIS A 55 -4.35 -12.96 7.77
CA HIS A 55 -5.60 -13.61 7.42
C HIS A 55 -5.39 -14.45 6.15
N PRO A 56 -5.49 -15.79 6.23
CA PRO A 56 -5.18 -16.66 5.10
C PRO A 56 -5.93 -16.29 3.82
N ALA A 57 -7.22 -15.97 3.93
CA ALA A 57 -8.05 -15.58 2.78
C ALA A 57 -8.04 -14.09 2.43
N ARG A 58 -7.37 -13.22 3.21
CA ARG A 58 -7.39 -11.76 2.99
C ARG A 58 -5.98 -11.19 3.09
N PRO A 59 -5.10 -11.49 2.13
CA PRO A 59 -3.78 -10.87 2.10
C PRO A 59 -3.90 -9.36 1.91
N ILE A 60 -3.07 -8.60 2.61
CA ILE A 60 -3.06 -7.14 2.57
C ILE A 60 -1.76 -6.68 1.92
N LEU A 61 -1.84 -5.76 0.95
CA LEU A 61 -0.66 -5.13 0.36
C LEU A 61 -0.34 -3.84 1.11
N ILE A 62 0.93 -3.62 1.42
CA ILE A 62 1.40 -2.42 2.11
C ILE A 62 2.21 -1.56 1.16
N SER A 63 1.92 -0.27 1.16
CA SER A 63 2.73 0.79 0.59
C SER A 63 2.93 1.94 1.60
N THR A 64 3.68 2.97 1.23
CA THR A 64 3.89 4.16 2.05
C THR A 64 3.50 5.42 1.29
N THR A 65 3.01 6.42 2.02
CA THR A 65 2.76 7.74 1.46
C THR A 65 2.96 8.85 2.49
N ASP A 66 3.12 10.08 2.02
CA ASP A 66 3.08 11.26 2.88
C ASP A 66 1.61 11.61 3.12
N ILE A 67 1.20 11.66 4.39
CA ILE A 67 -0.18 11.95 4.80
C ILE A 67 -0.68 13.31 4.30
N ARG A 68 0.23 14.24 4.02
CA ARG A 68 -0.06 15.59 3.54
C ARG A 68 -0.26 15.63 2.01
N SER A 69 0.02 14.52 1.31
CA SER A 69 -0.05 14.49 -0.14
C SER A 69 -1.50 14.40 -0.64
N PRO A 70 -1.82 14.94 -1.85
CA PRO A 70 -3.19 14.94 -2.37
C PRO A 70 -3.84 13.56 -2.45
N LYS A 71 -3.06 12.48 -2.66
CA LYS A 71 -3.62 11.13 -2.75
C LYS A 71 -4.20 10.63 -1.41
N ALA A 72 -3.63 11.05 -0.28
CA ALA A 72 -4.15 10.67 1.03
C ALA A 72 -5.54 11.30 1.26
N HIS A 73 -5.72 12.52 0.78
CA HIS A 73 -7.01 13.21 0.78
C HIS A 73 -8.02 12.55 -0.17
N GLN A 74 -7.62 12.26 -1.41
CA GLN A 74 -8.48 11.62 -2.42
C GLN A 74 -9.01 10.25 -1.95
N LEU A 75 -8.15 9.44 -1.33
CA LEU A 75 -8.55 8.15 -0.75
C LEU A 75 -9.60 8.29 0.35
N ARG A 76 -9.59 9.41 1.10
CA ARG A 76 -10.58 9.70 2.14
C ARG A 76 -11.87 10.28 1.58
N SER A 77 -11.79 11.11 0.54
CA SER A 77 -12.96 11.80 -0.04
C SER A 77 -14.03 10.83 -0.55
N HIS A 78 -13.62 9.60 -0.86
CA HIS A 78 -14.48 8.59 -1.43
C HIS A 78 -15.61 8.18 -0.45
N PRO A 79 -16.90 8.24 -0.86
CA PRO A 79 -18.04 8.04 0.04
C PRO A 79 -18.26 6.58 0.47
N SER A 80 -17.66 5.64 -0.25
CA SER A 80 -17.77 4.21 0.05
C SER A 80 -17.00 3.85 1.31
N THR A 81 -17.72 3.39 2.33
CA THR A 81 -17.14 2.84 3.58
C THR A 81 -16.94 1.33 3.54
N SER A 82 -17.57 0.62 2.59
CA SER A 82 -17.57 -0.85 2.51
C SER A 82 -17.22 -1.40 1.12
N GLY A 83 -17.25 -0.60 0.06
CA GLY A 83 -16.84 -0.98 -1.30
C GLY A 83 -15.40 -0.59 -1.64
N PRO A 84 -14.94 -0.86 -2.88
CA PRO A 84 -13.60 -0.50 -3.34
C PRO A 84 -13.41 1.02 -3.41
N THR A 85 -12.19 1.47 -3.12
CA THR A 85 -11.82 2.90 -3.14
C THR A 85 -10.60 3.19 -4.03
N GLY A 86 -9.98 2.15 -4.59
CA GLY A 86 -8.93 2.28 -5.57
C GLY A 86 -8.67 0.98 -6.35
N GLU A 87 -7.92 1.11 -7.44
CA GLU A 87 -7.48 -0.03 -8.25
C GLU A 87 -5.98 0.10 -8.55
N VAL A 88 -5.25 -1.00 -8.39
CA VAL A 88 -3.85 -1.11 -8.78
C VAL A 88 -3.76 -1.70 -10.18
N ALA A 89 -2.87 -1.14 -11.02
CA ALA A 89 -2.37 -1.79 -12.22
C ALA A 89 -0.86 -2.04 -12.06
N TRP A 90 -0.48 -3.32 -12.06
CA TRP A 90 0.90 -3.78 -11.84
C TRP A 90 1.38 -4.58 -13.04
N TRP A 91 2.09 -3.89 -13.93
CA TRP A 91 2.75 -4.50 -15.07
C TRP A 91 4.11 -5.06 -14.69
N ILE A 92 4.36 -6.33 -15.01
CA ILE A 92 5.63 -7.02 -14.75
C ILE A 92 6.21 -7.43 -16.11
N ALA A 93 7.04 -6.54 -16.65
CA ALA A 93 7.46 -6.58 -18.05
C ALA A 93 8.22 -7.85 -18.45
N GLU A 94 9.17 -8.30 -17.62
CA GLU A 94 9.98 -9.50 -17.91
C GLU A 94 9.14 -10.78 -17.95
N SER A 95 8.05 -10.86 -17.17
CA SER A 95 7.11 -11.99 -17.20
C SER A 95 5.94 -11.80 -18.17
N LEU A 96 5.80 -10.63 -18.82
CA LEU A 96 4.70 -10.29 -19.71
C LEU A 96 3.31 -10.52 -19.06
N VAL A 97 3.17 -10.11 -17.80
CA VAL A 97 1.93 -10.24 -17.04
C VAL A 97 1.47 -8.92 -16.44
N GLN A 98 0.16 -8.75 -16.32
CA GLN A 98 -0.46 -7.63 -15.61
C GLN A 98 -1.39 -8.13 -14.53
N PHE A 99 -1.21 -7.65 -13.30
CA PHE A 99 -2.22 -7.73 -12.25
C PHE A 99 -3.02 -6.43 -12.19
N ARG A 100 -4.34 -6.50 -12.27
CA ARG A 100 -5.24 -5.44 -11.82
C ARG A 100 -5.86 -5.86 -10.50
N ILE A 101 -5.73 -5.02 -9.47
CA ILE A 101 -6.20 -5.34 -8.12
C ILE A 101 -7.14 -4.25 -7.65
N LEU A 102 -8.44 -4.54 -7.67
CA LEU A 102 -9.46 -3.68 -7.09
C LEU A 102 -9.44 -3.85 -5.58
N ALA A 103 -9.30 -2.76 -4.84
CA ALA A 103 -9.06 -2.82 -3.40
C ALA A 103 -9.90 -1.79 -2.63
N ARG A 104 -10.21 -2.15 -1.39
CA ARG A 104 -10.50 -1.17 -0.35
C ARG A 104 -9.16 -0.65 0.18
N VAL A 105 -8.95 0.65 0.11
CA VAL A 105 -7.68 1.28 0.48
C VAL A 105 -7.86 2.10 1.75
N HIS A 106 -7.03 1.80 2.76
CA HIS A 106 -6.97 2.51 4.02
C HIS A 106 -5.65 3.26 4.16
N VAL A 107 -5.66 4.35 4.93
CA VAL A 107 -4.47 5.13 5.25
C VAL A 107 -4.26 5.10 6.75
N LEU A 108 -3.11 4.60 7.21
CA LEU A 108 -2.71 4.62 8.62
C LEU A 108 -1.66 5.71 8.84
N PRO A 109 -2.03 6.90 9.35
CA PRO A 109 -1.08 7.95 9.71
C PRO A 109 -0.45 7.70 11.08
N ALA A 110 0.37 8.64 11.57
CA ALA A 110 0.87 8.61 12.94
C ALA A 110 -0.27 8.74 13.98
N PRO A 111 -0.10 8.19 15.21
CA PRO A 111 -1.12 8.25 16.27
C PRO A 111 -1.61 9.64 16.66
N SER A 112 -0.78 10.67 16.43
CA SER A 112 -1.12 12.06 16.71
C SER A 112 -1.98 12.73 15.62
N HIS A 113 -2.20 12.05 14.50
CA HIS A 113 -2.99 12.58 13.39
C HIS A 113 -4.48 12.29 13.58
N ALA A 114 -5.36 13.25 13.27
CA ALA A 114 -6.81 13.12 13.48
C ALA A 114 -7.41 11.87 12.77
N LEU A 115 -6.94 11.55 11.56
CA LEU A 115 -7.41 10.38 10.81
C LEU A 115 -6.97 9.02 11.39
N HIS A 116 -6.10 8.99 12.41
CA HIS A 116 -5.65 7.73 13.00
C HIS A 116 -6.82 6.95 13.63
N SER A 117 -7.77 7.64 14.26
CA SER A 117 -8.94 7.00 14.87
C SER A 117 -9.93 6.44 13.85
N GLU A 118 -9.84 6.84 12.58
CA GLU A 118 -10.69 6.32 11.49
C GLU A 118 -10.13 5.03 10.88
N PHE A 119 -8.90 4.65 11.22
CA PHE A 119 -8.30 3.42 10.71
C PHE A 119 -8.99 2.19 11.32
N PRO A 120 -9.42 1.20 10.50
CA PRO A 120 -10.20 0.06 10.98
C PRO A 120 -9.32 -1.03 11.58
N PHE A 121 -8.74 -0.75 12.74
CA PHE A 121 -7.83 -1.66 13.44
C PHE A 121 -8.48 -3.03 13.68
N ASN A 122 -9.72 -3.05 14.16
CA ASN A 122 -10.39 -4.30 14.53
C ASN A 122 -10.65 -5.17 13.30
N GLU A 123 -11.12 -4.60 12.20
CA GLU A 123 -11.50 -5.32 10.99
C GLU A 123 -10.29 -5.88 10.25
N LEU A 124 -9.15 -5.18 10.31
CA LEU A 124 -7.90 -5.60 9.68
C LEU A 124 -7.04 -6.51 10.57
N SER A 125 -7.26 -6.49 11.89
CA SER A 125 -6.61 -7.37 12.87
C SER A 125 -7.39 -8.64 13.19
N GLN A 126 -8.67 -8.75 12.79
CA GLN A 126 -9.48 -9.93 13.05
C GLN A 126 -8.97 -11.16 12.26
N ASN A 127 -8.40 -12.12 12.97
CA ASN A 127 -8.08 -13.46 12.46
C ASN A 127 -9.22 -14.42 12.80
N ASN A 128 -10.25 -14.49 11.96
CA ASN A 128 -11.40 -15.39 12.13
C ASN A 128 -11.06 -16.85 11.75
N GLY A 129 -9.99 -17.42 12.34
CA GLY A 129 -9.71 -18.86 12.28
C GLY A 129 -8.48 -19.30 11.49
N GLY A 130 -7.45 -18.46 11.33
CA GLY A 130 -6.16 -18.84 10.73
C GLY A 130 -4.98 -18.50 11.65
N ASP A 131 -3.92 -19.30 11.58
CA ASP A 131 -2.64 -19.02 12.24
C ASP A 131 -2.08 -17.71 11.65
N SER A 132 -2.14 -16.63 12.42
CA SER A 132 -1.56 -15.35 12.02
C SER A 132 -0.07 -15.57 11.82
N GLY A 133 0.47 -15.35 10.61
CA GLY A 133 1.92 -15.33 10.44
C GLY A 133 2.56 -14.40 11.49
N PRO A 134 3.78 -14.68 11.97
CA PRO A 134 4.36 -14.07 13.19
C PRO A 134 4.51 -12.54 13.17
N ASP A 135 4.26 -11.90 12.03
CA ASP A 135 4.34 -10.46 11.80
C ASP A 135 2.98 -9.77 11.63
N ALA A 136 1.88 -10.48 11.87
CA ALA A 136 0.51 -9.97 11.82
C ALA A 136 0.30 -8.88 12.88
N PRO A 137 -0.09 -7.65 12.50
CA PRO A 137 -0.53 -6.68 13.48
C PRO A 137 -1.88 -7.10 14.09
N GLU A 138 -1.94 -7.24 15.42
CA GLU A 138 -3.17 -7.62 16.13
C GLU A 138 -3.79 -6.44 16.87
N SER A 139 -2.97 -5.48 17.30
CA SER A 139 -3.39 -4.27 18.01
C SER A 139 -2.99 -2.98 17.30
N ALA A 140 -3.56 -1.86 17.71
CA ALA A 140 -3.15 -0.53 17.23
C ALA A 140 -1.65 -0.27 17.45
N LYS A 141 -1.08 -0.82 18.53
CA LYS A 141 0.36 -0.73 18.83
C LYS A 141 1.19 -1.51 17.82
N ASP A 142 0.73 -2.67 17.37
CA ASP A 142 1.44 -3.49 16.38
C ASP A 142 1.38 -2.86 14.99
N TRP A 143 0.25 -2.24 14.65
CA TRP A 143 0.10 -1.44 13.43
C TRP A 143 1.04 -0.23 13.42
N GLU A 144 1.18 0.48 14.54
CA GLU A 144 2.18 1.55 14.67
C GLU A 144 3.61 1.01 14.57
N ALA A 145 3.90 -0.13 15.21
CA ALA A 145 5.21 -0.79 15.09
C ALA A 145 5.52 -1.18 13.64
N LEU A 146 4.52 -1.68 12.88
CA LEU A 146 4.65 -1.93 11.45
C LEU A 146 4.94 -0.65 10.67
N ARG A 147 4.26 0.47 10.97
CA ARG A 147 4.49 1.76 10.32
C ARG A 147 5.92 2.26 10.53
N LEU A 148 6.41 2.24 11.78
CA LEU A 148 7.77 2.67 12.12
C LEU A 148 8.84 1.73 11.52
N ARG A 149 8.62 0.41 11.60
CA ARG A 149 9.49 -0.59 10.97
C ARG A 149 9.55 -0.39 9.45
N THR A 150 8.43 -0.08 8.82
CA THR A 150 8.35 0.18 7.37
C THR A 150 9.12 1.46 7.03
N PHE A 151 8.96 2.54 7.80
CA PHE A 151 9.73 3.78 7.64
C PHE A 151 11.24 3.54 7.76
N ASN A 152 11.69 2.81 8.78
CA ASN A 152 13.11 2.52 8.98
C ASN A 152 13.72 1.67 7.86
N LYS A 153 12.93 0.82 7.19
CA LYS A 153 13.39 0.05 6.02
C LYS A 153 13.53 0.88 4.74
N LEU A 154 12.98 2.10 4.68
CA LEU A 154 13.13 2.98 3.52
C LEU A 154 14.60 3.44 3.40
N SER A 155 15.07 3.70 2.18
CA SER A 155 16.40 4.29 1.98
C SER A 155 16.51 5.67 2.66
N PRO A 156 17.72 6.12 3.05
CA PRO A 156 17.92 7.43 3.69
C PRO A 156 17.27 8.60 2.94
N ALA A 157 17.40 8.63 1.61
CA ALA A 157 16.83 9.69 0.78
C ALA A 157 15.29 9.71 0.79
N ILE A 158 14.67 8.54 0.81
CA ILE A 158 13.20 8.43 0.90
C ILE A 158 12.71 8.82 2.29
N ARG A 159 13.40 8.45 3.37
CA ARG A 159 13.05 8.94 4.72
C ARG A 159 13.09 10.45 4.80
N ALA A 160 14.13 11.06 4.23
CA ALA A 160 14.27 12.51 4.15
C ALA A 160 13.12 13.20 3.43
N SER A 161 12.55 12.57 2.41
CA SER A 161 11.43 13.14 1.64
C SER A 161 10.20 13.49 2.50
N PHE A 162 9.98 12.80 3.62
CA PHE A 162 8.87 13.05 4.55
C PHE A 162 9.08 14.26 5.47
N ALA A 163 10.33 14.75 5.60
CA ALA A 163 10.66 15.97 6.33
C ALA A 163 10.72 17.22 5.42
N ARG A 164 10.49 17.06 4.12
CA ARG A 164 10.45 18.17 3.15
C ARG A 164 9.11 18.91 3.23
N PRO A 165 9.01 20.10 2.60
CA PRO A 165 7.73 20.78 2.43
C PRO A 165 6.65 19.89 1.80
N VAL A 166 5.38 20.27 1.98
CA VAL A 166 4.23 19.48 1.56
C VAL A 166 4.33 19.07 0.08
N PRO A 167 4.27 17.77 -0.25
CA PRO A 167 4.39 17.32 -1.63
C PRO A 167 3.30 17.91 -2.53
N GLY A 168 3.71 18.47 -3.67
CA GLY A 168 2.82 19.11 -4.65
C GLY A 168 2.48 20.57 -4.34
N SER A 169 2.97 21.14 -3.24
CA SER A 169 2.85 22.57 -2.98
C SER A 169 3.73 23.40 -3.93
N PRO A 170 3.36 24.66 -4.26
CA PRO A 170 4.15 25.51 -5.14
C PRO A 170 5.54 25.83 -4.58
N LEU A 171 6.58 25.60 -5.39
CA LEU A 171 7.95 26.00 -5.07
C LEU A 171 8.22 27.40 -5.63
N LYS A 172 8.23 28.42 -4.75
CA LYS A 172 8.43 29.83 -5.15
C LYS A 172 9.85 30.12 -5.63
N ASN A 173 10.86 29.52 -4.99
CA ASN A 173 12.27 29.67 -5.35
C ASN A 173 12.94 28.28 -5.41
N PRO A 174 13.40 27.82 -6.58
CA PRO A 174 14.09 26.54 -6.72
C PRO A 174 15.30 26.35 -5.80
N ALA A 175 16.03 27.42 -5.48
CA ALA A 175 17.21 27.36 -4.61
C ALA A 175 16.90 26.95 -3.16
N ASP A 176 15.63 27.08 -2.72
CA ASP A 176 15.24 26.61 -1.38
C ASP A 176 15.28 25.08 -1.27
N ALA A 177 15.17 24.36 -2.39
CA ALA A 177 15.24 22.90 -2.40
C ALA A 177 16.63 22.36 -2.00
N GLU A 178 17.68 23.16 -2.21
CA GLU A 178 19.06 22.81 -1.84
C GLU A 178 19.25 22.74 -0.31
N LYS A 179 18.38 23.43 0.45
CA LYS A 179 18.41 23.46 1.92
C LYS A 179 17.65 22.31 2.56
N TRP A 180 16.89 21.53 1.77
CA TRP A 180 16.07 20.46 2.31
C TRP A 180 16.91 19.26 2.73
N PRO A 181 16.44 18.46 3.71
CA PRO A 181 17.12 17.24 4.08
C PRO A 181 17.23 16.30 2.87
N GLN A 182 18.48 15.93 2.56
CA GLN A 182 18.78 15.00 1.48
C GLN A 182 18.66 13.56 1.96
N GLU A 183 19.15 13.27 3.16
CA GLU A 183 19.12 11.94 3.79
C GLU A 183 18.74 12.05 5.26
N LEU A 184 18.01 11.05 5.76
CA LEU A 184 17.74 10.89 7.18
C LEU A 184 18.13 9.49 7.65
N PRO A 185 18.69 9.35 8.86
CA PRO A 185 18.93 8.05 9.48
C PRO A 185 17.61 7.34 9.82
N GLU A 186 17.71 6.10 10.27
CA GLU A 186 16.59 5.42 10.92
C GLU A 186 16.23 6.11 12.25
N GLN A 187 14.98 6.00 12.65
CA GLN A 187 14.54 6.47 13.97
C GLN A 187 15.34 5.77 15.09
N GLY A 188 15.87 6.55 16.02
CA GLY A 188 16.74 6.07 17.11
C GLY A 188 18.23 5.98 16.75
N LYS A 189 18.62 6.30 15.50
CA LYS A 189 20.02 6.36 15.04
C LYS A 189 20.48 7.78 14.71
N GLU A 190 19.76 8.79 15.16
CA GLU A 190 20.07 10.21 14.96
C GLU A 190 21.31 10.62 15.77
N LYS A 191 22.19 11.43 15.17
CA LYS A 191 23.45 11.88 15.82
C LYS A 191 23.41 13.33 16.27
N THR A 192 22.53 14.14 15.68
CA THR A 192 22.39 15.57 15.98
C THR A 192 20.96 15.90 16.37
N GLU A 193 20.75 17.00 17.10
CA GLU A 193 19.41 17.47 17.45
C GLU A 193 18.60 17.85 16.20
N GLU A 194 19.25 18.39 15.17
CA GLU A 194 18.61 18.67 13.88
C GLU A 194 18.07 17.37 13.24
N GLN A 195 18.86 16.30 13.22
CA GLN A 195 18.41 15.00 12.71
C GLN A 195 17.26 14.44 13.54
N LYS A 196 17.28 14.59 14.86
CA LYS A 196 16.19 14.15 15.74
C LYS A 196 14.88 14.86 15.39
N GLU A 197 14.90 16.18 15.21
CA GLU A 197 13.68 16.92 14.85
C GLU A 197 13.21 16.59 13.43
N GLN A 198 14.13 16.46 12.47
CA GLN A 198 13.78 16.08 11.09
C GLN A 198 13.20 14.66 11.01
N VAL A 199 13.77 13.68 11.73
CA VAL A 199 13.24 12.31 11.77
C VAL A 199 11.88 12.28 12.46
N LYS A 200 11.71 13.03 13.56
CA LYS A 200 10.41 13.16 14.24
C LYS A 200 9.34 13.73 13.31
N GLU A 201 9.67 14.77 12.53
CA GLU A 201 8.76 15.33 11.53
C GLU A 201 8.48 14.33 10.39
N ALA A 202 9.50 13.64 9.88
CA ALA A 202 9.33 12.59 8.87
C ALA A 202 8.41 11.45 9.35
N VAL A 203 8.60 11.00 10.60
CA VAL A 203 7.77 9.96 11.23
C VAL A 203 6.34 10.46 11.44
N LYS A 204 6.11 11.74 11.70
CA LYS A 204 4.75 12.31 11.78
C LYS A 204 4.04 12.27 10.42
N ASN A 205 4.78 12.45 9.33
CA ASN A 205 4.22 12.59 7.98
C ASN A 205 4.10 11.27 7.21
N VAL A 206 4.90 10.25 7.54
CA VAL A 206 4.80 8.94 6.89
C VAL A 206 3.53 8.20 7.33
N ALA A 207 2.75 7.75 6.36
CA ALA A 207 1.59 6.90 6.55
C ALA A 207 1.76 5.58 5.79
N LEU A 208 1.12 4.52 6.28
CA LEU A 208 0.93 3.31 5.47
C LEU A 208 -0.29 3.49 4.56
N VAL A 209 -0.17 3.02 3.33
CA VAL A 209 -1.30 2.76 2.44
C VAL A 209 -1.54 1.26 2.49
N VAL A 210 -2.70 0.87 3.00
CA VAL A 210 -3.09 -0.51 3.27
C VAL A 210 -4.15 -0.89 2.25
N LEU A 211 -3.81 -1.77 1.32
CA LEU A 211 -4.73 -2.22 0.27
C LEU A 211 -5.26 -3.60 0.65
N GLU A 212 -6.57 -3.69 0.80
CA GLU A 212 -7.33 -4.92 0.98
C GLU A 212 -7.94 -5.31 -0.38
N PRO A 213 -7.36 -6.29 -1.10
CA PRO A 213 -7.86 -6.75 -2.39
C PRO A 213 -9.28 -7.35 -2.26
N LEU A 214 -10.16 -6.96 -3.18
CA LEU A 214 -11.52 -7.47 -3.31
C LEU A 214 -11.71 -8.23 -4.63
N GLN A 215 -10.99 -7.80 -5.67
CA GLN A 215 -10.94 -8.48 -6.96
C GLN A 215 -9.51 -8.41 -7.52
N VAL A 216 -9.07 -9.49 -8.16
CA VAL A 216 -7.79 -9.57 -8.86
C VAL A 216 -8.04 -10.07 -10.28
N ASP A 217 -7.46 -9.41 -11.27
CA ASP A 217 -7.51 -9.80 -12.68
C ASP A 217 -6.06 -9.93 -13.17
N LEU A 218 -5.65 -11.15 -13.49
CA LEU A 218 -4.34 -11.46 -14.06
C LEU A 218 -4.50 -11.69 -15.56
N VAL A 219 -3.74 -10.94 -16.35
CA VAL A 219 -3.53 -11.20 -17.77
C VAL A 219 -2.11 -11.75 -17.97
N GLU A 220 -1.98 -12.87 -18.67
CA GLU A 220 -0.72 -13.50 -19.05
C GLU A 220 -0.54 -13.44 -20.58
N LEU A 221 0.39 -12.60 -21.03
CA LEU A 221 0.69 -12.39 -22.46
C LEU A 221 1.93 -13.16 -22.94
N GLY A 222 2.66 -13.80 -22.01
CA GLY A 222 3.84 -14.61 -22.33
C GLY A 222 3.54 -16.03 -22.82
N VAL A 223 2.26 -16.41 -22.96
CA VAL A 223 1.79 -17.75 -23.31
C VAL A 223 0.88 -17.71 -24.54
N VAL A 224 0.84 -18.78 -25.34
CA VAL A 224 -0.02 -18.87 -26.54
C VAL A 224 -0.95 -20.10 -26.43
N PRO A 225 -2.29 -19.93 -26.52
CA PRO A 225 -2.99 -18.65 -26.52
C PRO A 225 -2.79 -17.89 -25.19
N ASN A 226 -2.95 -16.57 -25.22
CA ASN A 226 -2.92 -15.72 -24.03
C ASN A 226 -3.94 -16.24 -22.99
N ARG A 227 -3.70 -15.92 -21.71
CA ARG A 227 -4.60 -16.32 -20.62
C ARG A 227 -5.03 -15.12 -19.80
N ARG A 228 -6.23 -15.23 -19.23
CA ARG A 228 -6.73 -14.26 -18.27
C ARG A 228 -7.58 -14.95 -17.23
N THR A 229 -7.33 -14.61 -15.97
CA THR A 229 -8.03 -15.19 -14.82
C THR A 229 -8.45 -14.08 -13.88
N GLN A 230 -9.71 -14.13 -13.45
CA GLN A 230 -10.25 -13.22 -12.45
C GLN A 230 -10.51 -13.98 -11.15
N TRP A 231 -10.22 -13.33 -10.03
CA TRP A 231 -10.60 -13.78 -8.70
C TRP A 231 -11.45 -12.71 -8.03
N ASN A 232 -12.58 -13.11 -7.44
CA ASN A 232 -13.45 -12.22 -6.68
C ASN A 232 -13.56 -12.72 -5.24
N PHE A 233 -13.46 -11.82 -4.26
CA PHE A 233 -13.61 -12.16 -2.85
C PHE A 233 -15.05 -11.93 -2.40
N ASP A 234 -15.71 -12.97 -1.88
CA ASP A 234 -17.11 -12.92 -1.42
C ASP A 234 -17.24 -12.49 0.06
N GLY A 235 -16.12 -12.19 0.72
CA GLY A 235 -16.04 -11.92 2.16
C GLY A 235 -15.49 -13.10 2.98
N LYS A 236 -15.41 -14.30 2.39
CA LYS A 236 -14.91 -15.53 3.03
C LYS A 236 -13.87 -16.26 2.20
N GLN A 237 -14.09 -16.36 0.89
CA GLN A 237 -13.26 -17.11 -0.04
C GLN A 237 -13.10 -16.37 -1.38
N TRP A 238 -12.19 -16.88 -2.20
CA TRP A 238 -11.92 -16.35 -3.53
C TRP A 238 -12.46 -17.29 -4.59
N ASP A 239 -13.36 -16.79 -5.42
CA ASP A 239 -13.87 -17.50 -6.58
C ASP A 239 -12.99 -17.23 -7.80
N GLU A 240 -12.45 -18.27 -8.40
CA GLU A 240 -11.58 -18.22 -9.59
C GLU A 240 -12.39 -18.43 -10.87
N LEU A 241 -12.22 -17.53 -11.84
CA LEU A 241 -12.90 -17.59 -13.13
C LEU A 241 -11.90 -17.30 -14.26
N PRO A 242 -11.55 -18.31 -15.09
CA PRO A 242 -10.88 -18.07 -16.36
C PRO A 242 -11.80 -17.29 -17.30
N VAL A 243 -11.28 -16.24 -17.93
CA VAL A 243 -12.03 -15.38 -18.86
C VAL A 243 -11.26 -15.24 -20.17
N VAL A 244 -11.93 -14.76 -21.22
CA VAL A 244 -11.27 -14.46 -22.49
C VAL A 244 -10.25 -13.32 -22.27
N PRO A 245 -8.99 -13.46 -22.73
CA PRO A 245 -7.96 -12.44 -22.60
C PRO A 245 -8.35 -11.08 -23.17
#